data_AF-A0A0B7GTB5-F1
#
_entry.id   AF-A0A0B7GTB5-F1
#
_cell.length_a   1.000
_cell.length_b   1.000
_cell.length_c   1.000
_cell.angle_alpha   90.00
_cell.angle_beta   90.00
_cell.angle_gamma   90.00
#
_symmetry.space_group_name_H-M   'P 1'
#
loop_
_entity.id
_entity.type
_entity.pdbx_description
1 polymer ?
#
loop_
_entity_poly.entity_id
_entity_poly.type
_entity_poly.pdbx_seq_one_letter_code
_entity_poly.pdbx_strand_id
1 'polypeptide(L)'
;MLTEIDKQILKEEYPQLSLTDDFDIERYFELRKQGKEQEALKIYNSRLVIKYPDESTRVKLMSYYRQKDPRFEKLLGKILVQLVKKITKEIKKIIDFFSGTVTPLDIQQVYTVIQVCEKIVSAIAPDRLESINFVRKYARYASLLQYREKEMQKASDIIRMYVTDTISSVREFKEEEDNRRKQSKLQAERQKYMPKMLDFSKITFTKAQEASILIPKTIVAVEDKVLAYTMKYWHKFNDGAFENMILLYSRKYKTDHYNIFQSVKIGRLRGWRDEEILQSVLSNVVSGYYYSISGDLYLQRNWQRLKSTLVPEKQKKLSAPEQRQALPTPKEPKISQAKKKPVARKNTAPKRQKALTKQKEKKQEGRLPTQEAQKLQTPVFVGSPLVKDKTGSIADLVRQTTGKTYEIYKELFFKDIRVSIRKILNRSAIQKISLFGTEQNIAENHIYHFLEVQYDNPYQNWQASTEYKEVLAQGFKVDSLEQIIKDWARRKKY
;
A
#
# COMPACT_ATOMS: atom_id res chain seq x y z
N MET A 1 48.34 -28.59 -25.97
CA MET A 1 47.29 -29.52 -25.49
C MET A 1 46.28 -28.70 -24.69
N LEU A 2 45.20 -29.29 -24.18
CA LEU A 2 44.34 -28.63 -23.20
C LEU A 2 45.09 -28.46 -21.88
N THR A 3 45.12 -27.25 -21.33
CA THR A 3 45.56 -26.98 -19.95
C THR A 3 44.46 -27.35 -18.95
N GLU A 4 44.78 -27.45 -17.65
CA GLU A 4 43.75 -27.69 -16.63
C GLU A 4 42.69 -26.56 -16.59
N ILE A 5 43.11 -25.32 -16.80
CA ILE A 5 42.23 -24.15 -16.97
C ILE A 5 41.26 -24.36 -18.14
N ASP A 6 41.76 -24.81 -19.29
CA ASP A 6 40.90 -25.07 -20.47
C ASP A 6 39.87 -26.17 -20.19
N LYS A 7 40.25 -27.23 -19.46
CA LYS A 7 39.35 -28.33 -19.06
C LYS A 7 38.26 -27.85 -18.09
N GLN A 8 38.59 -26.97 -17.15
CA GLN A 8 37.62 -26.39 -16.21
C GLN A 8 36.59 -25.52 -16.93
N ILE A 9 37.04 -24.63 -17.83
CA ILE A 9 36.14 -23.77 -18.64
C ILE A 9 35.19 -24.61 -19.50
N LEU A 10 35.69 -25.69 -20.15
CA LEU A 10 34.83 -26.60 -20.92
C LEU A 10 33.76 -27.27 -20.07
N LYS A 11 34.11 -27.71 -18.85
CA LYS A 11 33.17 -28.38 -17.95
C LYS A 11 32.13 -27.42 -17.34
N GLU A 12 32.48 -26.15 -17.10
CA GLU A 12 31.51 -25.16 -16.63
C GLU A 12 30.53 -24.70 -17.73
N GLU A 13 30.97 -24.57 -18.99
CA GLU A 13 30.06 -24.23 -20.11
C GLU A 13 29.30 -25.45 -20.65
N TYR A 14 29.92 -26.63 -20.65
CA TYR A 14 29.34 -27.87 -21.18
C TYR A 14 29.58 -29.05 -20.21
N PRO A 15 28.80 -29.16 -19.12
CA PRO A 15 28.98 -30.23 -18.11
C PRO A 15 28.88 -31.66 -18.66
N GLN A 16 28.20 -31.84 -19.79
CA GLN A 16 27.99 -33.13 -20.46
C GLN A 16 29.07 -33.44 -21.52
N LEU A 17 30.08 -32.56 -21.71
CA LEU A 17 31.14 -32.75 -22.69
C LEU A 17 32.25 -33.64 -22.12
N SER A 18 32.42 -34.83 -22.70
CA SER A 18 33.62 -35.63 -22.46
C SER A 18 34.83 -35.00 -23.18
N LEU A 19 36.00 -35.16 -22.57
CA LEU A 19 37.26 -34.57 -23.03
C LEU A 19 38.13 -35.57 -23.81
N THR A 20 37.82 -36.87 -23.68
CA THR A 20 38.50 -37.99 -24.34
C THR A 20 37.67 -38.56 -25.48
N ASP A 21 36.35 -38.56 -25.32
CA ASP A 21 35.38 -39.24 -26.19
C ASP A 21 34.25 -38.29 -26.59
N ASP A 22 33.45 -38.65 -27.61
CA ASP A 22 32.18 -37.98 -27.89
C ASP A 22 31.05 -39.02 -28.03
N PHE A 23 30.10 -38.96 -27.09
CA PHE A 23 28.96 -39.87 -27.01
C PHE A 23 28.05 -39.81 -28.24
N ASP A 24 27.95 -38.67 -28.95
CA ASP A 24 27.15 -38.62 -30.19
C ASP A 24 27.87 -39.32 -31.35
N ILE A 25 29.21 -39.35 -31.37
CA ILE A 25 29.99 -40.13 -32.34
C ILE A 25 29.85 -41.62 -32.03
N GLU A 26 30.00 -42.03 -30.76
CA GLU A 26 29.76 -43.40 -30.32
C GLU A 26 28.36 -43.87 -30.71
N ARG A 27 27.34 -43.10 -30.32
CA ARG A 27 25.93 -43.40 -30.58
C ARG A 27 25.59 -43.46 -32.07
N TYR A 28 26.22 -42.63 -32.90
CA TYR A 28 26.09 -42.73 -34.35
C TYR A 28 26.54 -44.10 -34.88
N PHE A 29 27.70 -44.60 -34.41
CA PHE A 29 28.22 -45.90 -34.83
C PHE A 29 27.44 -47.09 -34.22
N GLU A 30 26.95 -46.97 -32.99
CA GLU A 30 26.02 -47.96 -32.42
C GLU A 30 24.76 -48.13 -33.27
N LEU A 31 24.10 -47.02 -33.63
CA LEU A 31 22.87 -47.05 -34.42
C LEU A 31 23.10 -47.59 -35.84
N ARG A 32 24.23 -47.23 -36.47
CA ARG A 32 24.65 -47.86 -37.74
C ARG A 32 24.85 -49.37 -37.59
N LYS A 33 25.50 -49.84 -36.52
CA LYS A 33 25.70 -51.28 -36.25
C LYS A 33 24.37 -52.01 -35.98
N GLN A 34 23.37 -51.33 -35.44
CA GLN A 34 22.01 -51.85 -35.21
C GLN A 34 21.11 -51.78 -36.46
N GLY A 35 21.61 -51.32 -37.62
CA GLY A 35 20.82 -51.14 -38.84
C GLY A 35 19.86 -49.94 -38.83
N LYS A 36 19.92 -49.09 -37.79
CA LYS A 36 19.03 -47.93 -37.59
C LYS A 36 19.53 -46.68 -38.32
N GLU A 37 19.61 -46.77 -39.64
CA GLU A 37 20.29 -45.74 -40.46
C GLU A 37 19.64 -44.35 -40.37
N GLN A 38 18.30 -44.27 -40.34
CA GLN A 38 17.60 -43.00 -40.22
C GLN A 38 17.85 -42.32 -38.87
N GLU A 39 17.91 -43.08 -37.76
CA GLU A 39 18.24 -42.55 -36.44
C GLU A 39 19.69 -42.06 -36.39
N ALA A 40 20.63 -42.80 -36.99
CA ALA A 40 22.04 -42.40 -37.09
C ALA A 40 22.20 -41.11 -37.90
N LEU A 41 21.58 -41.01 -39.07
CA LEU A 41 21.61 -39.79 -39.90
C LEU A 41 20.96 -38.59 -39.18
N LYS A 42 19.91 -38.83 -38.38
CA LYS A 42 19.30 -37.78 -37.53
C LYS A 42 20.30 -37.24 -36.50
N ILE A 43 21.06 -38.10 -35.80
CA ILE A 43 22.13 -37.65 -34.88
C ILE A 43 23.24 -36.89 -35.63
N TYR A 44 23.68 -37.41 -36.78
CA TYR A 44 24.72 -36.77 -37.58
C TYR A 44 24.32 -35.34 -37.98
N ASN A 45 23.15 -35.18 -38.60
CA ASN A 45 22.67 -33.88 -39.09
C ASN A 45 22.28 -32.91 -37.95
N SER A 46 21.68 -33.39 -36.86
CA SER A 46 21.19 -32.51 -35.78
C SER A 46 22.21 -32.19 -34.69
N ARG A 47 23.26 -33.01 -34.50
CA ARG A 47 24.26 -32.81 -33.44
C ARG A 47 25.68 -32.72 -33.99
N LEU A 48 26.15 -33.71 -34.75
CA LEU A 48 27.55 -33.78 -35.16
C LEU A 48 27.93 -32.69 -36.17
N VAL A 49 27.03 -32.30 -37.08
CA VAL A 49 27.23 -31.15 -37.99
C VAL A 49 27.32 -29.84 -37.21
N ILE A 50 26.53 -29.66 -36.14
CA ILE A 50 26.54 -28.44 -35.31
C ILE A 50 27.80 -28.39 -34.43
N LYS A 51 28.16 -29.51 -33.78
CA LYS A 51 29.38 -29.65 -32.96
C LYS A 51 30.66 -29.46 -33.76
N TYR A 52 30.69 -30.01 -34.98
CA TYR A 52 31.87 -30.01 -35.86
C TYR A 52 31.49 -29.47 -37.25
N PRO A 53 31.40 -28.13 -37.43
CA PRO A 53 30.92 -27.54 -38.69
C PRO A 53 31.78 -27.89 -39.91
N ASP A 54 33.11 -27.88 -39.77
CA ASP A 54 34.03 -28.25 -40.87
C ASP A 54 33.88 -29.74 -41.22
N GLU A 55 33.46 -29.98 -42.46
CA GLU A 55 33.25 -31.31 -43.01
C GLU A 55 34.54 -32.12 -43.08
N SER A 56 35.66 -31.51 -43.50
CA SER A 56 36.95 -32.21 -43.60
C SER A 56 37.40 -32.75 -42.25
N THR A 57 37.29 -31.93 -41.20
CA THR A 57 37.64 -32.32 -39.83
C THR A 57 36.65 -33.32 -39.26
N ARG A 58 35.33 -33.13 -39.48
CA ARG A 58 34.27 -34.05 -39.02
C ARG A 58 34.44 -35.45 -39.61
N VAL A 59 34.67 -35.57 -40.92
CA VAL A 59 34.89 -36.86 -41.59
C VAL A 59 36.15 -37.56 -41.08
N LYS A 60 37.26 -36.83 -40.93
CA LYS A 60 38.52 -37.37 -40.36
C LYS A 60 38.33 -37.86 -38.92
N LEU A 61 37.64 -37.07 -38.09
CA LEU A 61 37.34 -37.40 -36.69
C LEU A 61 36.53 -38.70 -36.58
N MET A 62 35.46 -38.83 -37.38
CA MET A 62 34.64 -40.05 -37.39
C MET A 62 35.39 -41.26 -37.98
N SER A 63 36.27 -41.05 -38.96
CA SER A 63 37.12 -42.11 -39.51
C SER A 63 38.11 -42.65 -38.48
N TYR A 64 38.82 -41.77 -37.76
CA TYR A 64 39.75 -42.18 -36.71
C TYR A 64 39.03 -42.87 -35.54
N TYR A 65 37.84 -42.40 -35.15
CA TYR A 65 37.01 -43.08 -34.15
C TYR A 65 36.64 -44.51 -34.59
N ARG A 66 36.13 -44.68 -35.82
CA ARG A 66 35.76 -45.99 -36.37
C ARG A 66 36.95 -46.96 -36.40
N GLN A 67 38.15 -46.46 -36.69
CA GLN A 67 39.38 -47.24 -36.77
C GLN A 67 40.05 -47.48 -35.41
N LYS A 68 39.56 -46.86 -34.33
CA LYS A 68 40.23 -46.78 -33.02
C LYS A 68 41.67 -46.24 -33.13
N ASP A 69 41.90 -45.32 -34.05
CA ASP A 69 43.21 -44.71 -34.28
C ASP A 69 43.54 -43.72 -33.14
N PRO A 70 44.69 -43.82 -32.44
CA PRO A 70 45.10 -42.87 -31.40
C PRO A 70 45.22 -41.41 -31.89
N ARG A 71 45.21 -41.17 -33.21
CA ARG A 71 45.07 -39.82 -33.79
C ARG A 71 43.71 -39.18 -33.51
N PHE A 72 42.68 -39.96 -33.13
CA PHE A 72 41.36 -39.46 -32.73
C PHE A 72 41.47 -38.44 -31.59
N GLU A 73 42.04 -38.84 -30.43
CA GLU A 73 42.21 -37.98 -29.26
C GLU A 73 43.03 -36.73 -29.60
N LYS A 74 44.07 -36.89 -30.41
CA LYS A 74 44.93 -35.78 -30.86
C LYS A 74 44.20 -34.79 -31.76
N LEU A 75 43.22 -35.24 -32.55
CA LEU A 75 42.37 -34.36 -33.36
C LEU A 75 41.26 -33.72 -32.53
N LEU A 76 40.56 -34.51 -31.70
CA LEU A 76 39.54 -34.01 -30.78
C LEU A 76 40.10 -32.93 -29.84
N GLY A 77 41.27 -33.18 -29.24
CA GLY A 77 41.97 -32.22 -28.39
C GLY A 77 42.36 -30.92 -29.12
N LYS A 78 42.66 -30.96 -30.43
CA LYS A 78 42.87 -29.72 -31.22
C LYS A 78 41.58 -28.92 -31.39
N ILE A 79 40.46 -29.60 -31.67
CA ILE A 79 39.13 -28.97 -31.81
C ILE A 79 38.72 -28.34 -30.47
N LEU A 80 38.87 -29.07 -29.36
CA LEU A 80 38.58 -28.57 -28.02
C LEU A 80 39.44 -27.35 -27.65
N VAL A 81 40.74 -27.33 -27.99
CA VAL A 81 41.59 -26.14 -27.80
C VAL A 81 41.11 -24.93 -28.62
N GLN A 82 40.62 -25.14 -29.85
CA GLN A 82 40.04 -24.05 -30.65
C GLN A 82 38.72 -23.54 -30.05
N LEU A 83 37.87 -24.46 -29.58
CA LEU A 83 36.61 -24.13 -28.91
C LEU A 83 36.86 -23.29 -27.64
N VAL A 84 37.79 -23.69 -26.77
CA VAL A 84 38.16 -22.91 -25.58
C VAL A 84 38.71 -21.56 -25.94
N LYS A 85 39.62 -21.45 -26.93
CA LYS A 85 40.13 -20.15 -27.37
C LYS A 85 39.03 -19.19 -27.81
N LYS A 86 37.96 -19.70 -28.44
CA LYS A 86 36.77 -18.90 -28.79
C LYS A 86 35.99 -18.50 -27.53
N ILE A 87 35.67 -19.46 -26.65
CA ILE A 87 34.94 -19.22 -25.39
C ILE A 87 35.66 -18.19 -24.52
N THR A 88 36.95 -18.40 -24.24
CA THR A 88 37.79 -17.50 -23.45
C THR A 88 37.87 -16.09 -24.05
N LYS A 89 37.83 -15.96 -25.39
CA LYS A 89 37.76 -14.64 -26.04
C LYS A 89 36.43 -13.93 -25.75
N GLU A 90 35.30 -14.62 -25.83
CA GLU A 90 33.99 -14.04 -25.52
C GLU A 90 33.84 -13.75 -24.01
N ILE A 91 34.33 -14.63 -23.14
CA ILE A 91 34.41 -14.40 -21.68
C ILE A 91 35.18 -13.10 -21.38
N LYS A 92 36.36 -12.90 -22.00
CA LYS A 92 37.15 -11.68 -21.79
C LYS A 92 36.43 -10.41 -22.26
N LYS A 93 35.75 -10.42 -23.41
CA LYS A 93 34.91 -9.28 -23.84
C LYS A 93 33.82 -8.93 -22.83
N ILE A 94 33.18 -9.93 -22.23
CA ILE A 94 32.12 -9.73 -21.23
C ILE A 94 32.72 -9.13 -19.95
N ILE A 95 33.86 -9.65 -19.49
CA ILE A 95 34.63 -9.08 -18.36
C ILE A 95 35.05 -7.63 -18.66
N ASP A 96 35.52 -7.34 -19.87
CA ASP A 96 35.89 -5.99 -20.30
C ASP A 96 34.71 -5.03 -20.29
N PHE A 97 33.53 -5.48 -20.76
CA PHE A 97 32.29 -4.71 -20.71
C PHE A 97 31.91 -4.35 -19.27
N PHE A 98 31.84 -5.31 -18.34
CA PHE A 98 31.52 -5.03 -16.94
C PHE A 98 32.57 -4.14 -16.27
N SER A 99 33.85 -4.39 -16.55
CA SER A 99 34.98 -3.64 -16.02
C SER A 99 35.00 -2.19 -16.52
N GLY A 100 34.55 -1.94 -17.76
CA GLY A 100 34.45 -0.59 -18.33
C GLY A 100 33.17 0.16 -17.95
N THR A 101 32.08 -0.54 -17.62
CA THR A 101 30.75 0.08 -17.38
C THR A 101 30.36 0.21 -15.90
N VAL A 102 30.77 -0.75 -15.05
CA VAL A 102 30.30 -0.83 -13.66
C VAL A 102 31.40 -0.46 -12.66
N THR A 103 32.64 -0.91 -12.89
CA THR A 103 33.77 -0.61 -12.00
C THR A 103 34.05 0.89 -11.82
N PRO A 104 33.89 1.76 -12.84
CA PRO A 104 34.08 3.21 -12.68
C PRO A 104 32.93 3.93 -11.96
N LEU A 105 31.81 3.26 -11.68
CA LEU A 105 30.68 3.89 -11.00
C LEU A 105 31.05 4.28 -9.56
N ASP A 106 30.73 5.52 -9.21
CA ASP A 106 30.72 5.99 -7.84
C ASP A 106 29.40 5.59 -7.17
N ILE A 107 29.49 4.88 -6.05
CA ILE A 107 28.35 4.40 -5.26
C ILE A 107 27.58 5.59 -4.64
N GLN A 108 28.23 6.75 -4.45
CA GLN A 108 27.56 7.97 -4.00
C GLN A 108 26.63 8.56 -5.06
N GLN A 109 26.88 8.29 -6.36
CA GLN A 109 26.05 8.77 -7.47
C GLN A 109 24.91 7.79 -7.76
N VAL A 110 23.98 7.72 -6.81
CA VAL A 110 22.86 6.75 -6.73
C VAL A 110 22.09 6.62 -8.06
N TYR A 111 21.75 7.75 -8.69
CA TYR A 111 20.93 7.76 -9.90
C TYR A 111 21.62 7.09 -11.10
N THR A 112 22.90 7.41 -11.34
CA THR A 112 23.69 6.78 -12.42
C THR A 112 23.94 5.30 -12.13
N VAL A 113 24.17 4.92 -10.87
CA VAL A 113 24.24 3.50 -10.46
C VAL A 113 22.94 2.77 -10.81
N ILE A 114 21.78 3.32 -10.44
CA ILE A 114 20.46 2.73 -10.77
C ILE A 114 20.28 2.61 -12.29
N GLN A 115 20.52 3.67 -13.05
CA GLN A 115 20.29 3.66 -14.49
C GLN A 115 21.18 2.65 -15.23
N VAL A 116 22.46 2.56 -14.86
CA VAL A 116 23.40 1.62 -15.49
C VAL A 116 23.09 0.19 -15.07
N CYS A 117 22.85 -0.07 -13.77
CA CYS A 117 22.52 -1.40 -13.29
C CYS A 117 21.16 -1.90 -13.80
N GLU A 118 20.13 -1.06 -13.91
CA GLU A 118 18.83 -1.42 -14.48
C GLU A 118 18.97 -1.87 -15.94
N LYS A 119 19.70 -1.10 -16.77
CA LYS A 119 19.95 -1.45 -18.17
C LYS A 119 20.73 -2.76 -18.31
N ILE A 120 21.73 -2.98 -17.45
CA ILE A 120 22.54 -4.20 -17.46
C ILE A 120 21.71 -5.41 -16.99
N VAL A 121 21.02 -5.31 -15.87
CA VAL A 121 20.24 -6.41 -15.27
C VAL A 121 19.12 -6.84 -16.21
N SER A 122 18.39 -5.89 -16.82
CA SER A 122 17.31 -6.17 -17.79
C SER A 122 17.80 -6.73 -19.13
N ALA A 123 19.06 -6.46 -19.52
CA ALA A 123 19.67 -7.05 -20.72
C ALA A 123 20.21 -8.47 -20.50
N ILE A 124 20.50 -8.86 -19.24
CA ILE A 124 21.03 -10.19 -18.91
C ILE A 124 19.91 -11.23 -18.82
N ALA A 125 18.86 -10.95 -18.03
CA ALA A 125 17.79 -11.90 -17.76
C ALA A 125 16.47 -11.20 -17.39
N PRO A 126 15.30 -11.82 -17.65
CA PRO A 126 14.01 -11.32 -17.18
C PRO A 126 13.89 -11.32 -15.65
N ASP A 127 14.48 -12.31 -14.96
CA ASP A 127 14.60 -12.33 -13.51
C ASP A 127 15.89 -11.62 -13.06
N ARG A 128 15.74 -10.60 -12.21
CA ARG A 128 16.86 -9.84 -11.64
C ARG A 128 17.81 -10.70 -10.81
N LEU A 129 17.31 -11.77 -10.18
CA LEU A 129 18.12 -12.67 -9.34
C LEU A 129 19.04 -13.56 -10.19
N GLU A 130 18.61 -13.98 -11.40
CA GLU A 130 19.46 -14.71 -12.33
C GLU A 130 20.68 -13.88 -12.76
N SER A 131 20.51 -12.56 -12.91
CA SER A 131 21.61 -11.64 -13.21
C SER A 131 22.73 -11.65 -12.15
N ILE A 132 22.42 -11.94 -10.87
CA ILE A 132 23.46 -12.15 -9.84
C ILE A 132 24.29 -13.40 -10.16
N ASN A 133 23.64 -14.50 -10.52
CA ASN A 133 24.32 -15.77 -10.84
C ASN A 133 25.15 -15.65 -12.12
N PHE A 134 24.63 -14.94 -13.13
CA PHE A 134 25.35 -14.61 -14.35
C PHE A 134 26.63 -13.83 -14.06
N VAL A 135 26.55 -12.69 -13.36
CA VAL A 135 27.73 -11.84 -13.11
C VAL A 135 28.74 -12.56 -12.19
N ARG A 136 28.26 -13.34 -11.21
CA ARG A 136 29.11 -14.21 -10.37
C ARG A 136 29.85 -15.29 -11.18
N LYS A 137 29.25 -15.82 -12.27
CA LYS A 137 29.93 -16.75 -13.19
C LYS A 137 31.15 -16.07 -13.82
N TYR A 138 31.00 -14.85 -14.33
CA TYR A 138 32.10 -14.09 -14.94
C TYR A 138 33.14 -13.61 -13.93
N ALA A 139 32.76 -13.32 -12.67
CA ALA A 139 33.74 -13.07 -11.60
C ALA A 139 34.62 -14.30 -11.31
N ARG A 140 34.04 -15.52 -11.27
CA ARG A 140 34.81 -16.77 -11.16
C ARG A 140 35.74 -16.98 -12.36
N TYR A 141 35.28 -16.72 -13.59
CA TYR A 141 36.14 -16.76 -14.77
C TYR A 141 37.27 -15.73 -14.74
N ALA A 142 37.03 -14.53 -14.23
CA ALA A 142 38.06 -13.49 -14.10
C ALA A 142 39.19 -13.93 -13.14
N SER A 143 38.84 -14.57 -12.02
CA SER A 143 39.81 -15.17 -11.09
C SER A 143 40.57 -16.35 -11.73
N LEU A 144 39.84 -17.31 -12.32
CA LEU A 144 40.39 -18.52 -12.95
C LEU A 144 41.29 -18.22 -14.16
N LEU A 145 41.02 -17.13 -14.90
CA LEU A 145 41.85 -16.63 -16.01
C LEU A 145 42.90 -15.59 -15.59
N GLN A 146 42.95 -15.21 -14.30
CA GLN A 146 43.77 -14.12 -13.77
C GLN A 146 43.65 -12.82 -14.59
N TYR A 147 42.41 -12.46 -14.96
CA TYR A 147 42.12 -11.38 -15.91
C TYR A 147 41.07 -10.42 -15.36
N ARG A 148 41.49 -9.20 -14.98
CA ARG A 148 40.65 -8.13 -14.42
C ARG A 148 39.80 -8.60 -13.22
N GLU A 149 40.39 -9.44 -12.38
CA GLU A 149 39.73 -10.09 -11.25
C GLU A 149 39.11 -9.07 -10.27
N LYS A 150 39.88 -8.04 -9.87
CA LYS A 150 39.44 -7.04 -8.89
C LYS A 150 38.30 -6.17 -9.45
N GLU A 151 38.42 -5.78 -10.71
CA GLU A 151 37.44 -4.97 -11.43
C GLU A 151 36.13 -5.71 -11.62
N MET A 152 36.20 -6.98 -12.07
CA MET A 152 35.05 -7.85 -12.26
C MET A 152 34.38 -8.23 -10.93
N GLN A 153 35.16 -8.45 -9.87
CA GLN A 153 34.63 -8.69 -8.52
C GLN A 153 33.88 -7.46 -8.00
N LYS A 154 34.47 -6.25 -8.11
CA LYS A 154 33.79 -4.99 -7.76
C LYS A 154 32.48 -4.82 -8.55
N ALA A 155 32.48 -5.10 -9.85
CA ALA A 155 31.29 -5.06 -10.69
C ALA A 155 30.21 -6.05 -10.23
N SER A 156 30.61 -7.28 -9.86
CA SER A 156 29.72 -8.30 -9.30
C SER A 156 29.09 -7.87 -7.99
N ASP A 157 29.86 -7.23 -7.10
CA ASP A 157 29.35 -6.79 -5.81
C ASP A 157 28.41 -5.58 -5.94
N ILE A 158 28.71 -4.60 -6.83
CA ILE A 158 27.80 -3.48 -7.13
C ILE A 158 26.46 -3.98 -7.68
N ILE A 159 26.48 -4.86 -8.70
CA ILE A 159 25.24 -5.40 -9.29
C ILE A 159 24.46 -6.22 -8.27
N ARG A 160 25.14 -7.06 -7.47
CA ARG A 160 24.50 -7.78 -6.37
C ARG A 160 23.81 -6.83 -5.40
N MET A 161 24.51 -5.80 -4.90
CA MET A 161 23.96 -4.84 -3.93
C MET A 161 22.77 -4.07 -4.48
N TYR A 162 22.79 -3.73 -5.77
CA TYR A 162 21.67 -3.10 -6.47
C TYR A 162 20.45 -4.03 -6.62
N VAL A 163 20.65 -5.31 -6.94
CA VAL A 163 19.56 -6.29 -7.06
C VAL A 163 18.98 -6.66 -5.69
N THR A 164 19.80 -6.74 -4.64
CA THR A 164 19.34 -7.05 -3.28
C THR A 164 18.86 -5.82 -2.50
N ASP A 165 18.78 -4.64 -3.12
CA ASP A 165 18.39 -3.37 -2.50
C ASP A 165 19.18 -3.03 -1.22
N THR A 166 20.44 -3.48 -1.13
CA THR A 166 21.32 -3.24 0.02
C THR A 166 22.16 -1.97 -0.11
N ILE A 167 22.05 -1.24 -1.23
CA ILE A 167 22.51 0.15 -1.32
C ILE A 167 21.39 1.01 -0.72
N SER A 168 21.55 1.45 0.54
CA SER A 168 20.49 2.13 1.30
C SER A 168 19.80 3.26 0.52
N SER A 169 20.59 4.09 -0.14
CA SER A 169 20.12 5.22 -0.94
C SER A 169 19.42 4.82 -2.25
N VAL A 170 19.71 3.65 -2.82
CA VAL A 170 18.96 3.13 -3.99
C VAL A 170 17.55 2.71 -3.60
N ARG A 171 17.41 2.10 -2.42
CA ARG A 171 16.11 1.71 -1.88
C ARG A 171 15.25 2.94 -1.62
N GLU A 172 15.79 3.93 -0.91
CA GLU A 172 15.13 5.22 -0.64
C GLU A 172 14.68 5.91 -1.95
N PHE A 173 15.56 5.99 -2.95
CA PHE A 173 15.23 6.58 -4.26
C PHE A 173 14.14 5.81 -5.03
N LYS A 174 14.15 4.46 -5.00
CA LYS A 174 13.10 3.63 -5.61
C LYS A 174 11.75 3.84 -4.91
N GLU A 175 11.74 3.88 -3.58
CA GLU A 175 10.54 4.13 -2.78
C GLU A 175 9.99 5.55 -3.06
N GLU A 176 10.85 6.56 -3.24
CA GLU A 176 10.46 7.93 -3.63
C GLU A 176 9.89 8.01 -5.06
N GLU A 177 10.54 7.39 -6.06
CA GLU A 177 10.03 7.28 -7.44
C GLU A 177 8.62 6.70 -7.48
N ASP A 178 8.39 5.58 -6.79
CA ASP A 178 7.09 4.92 -6.74
C ASP A 178 6.03 5.77 -6.02
N ASN A 179 6.41 6.46 -4.95
CA ASN A 179 5.52 7.40 -4.27
C ASN A 179 5.14 8.58 -5.17
N ARG A 180 6.11 9.14 -5.93
CA ARG A 180 5.86 10.21 -6.91
C ARG A 180 4.95 9.75 -8.05
N ARG A 181 5.14 8.54 -8.56
CA ARG A 181 4.26 7.91 -9.58
C ARG A 181 2.84 7.69 -9.05
N LYS A 182 2.68 7.19 -7.83
CA LYS A 182 1.38 7.03 -7.15
C LYS A 182 0.67 8.37 -6.97
N GLN A 183 1.38 9.39 -6.48
CA GLN A 183 0.82 10.74 -6.32
C GLN A 183 0.40 11.36 -7.65
N SER A 184 1.21 11.22 -8.71
CA SER A 184 0.88 11.71 -10.06
C SER A 184 -0.39 11.06 -10.62
N LYS A 185 -0.54 9.73 -10.47
CA LYS A 185 -1.78 9.01 -10.84
C LYS A 185 -2.99 9.52 -10.06
N LEU A 186 -2.88 9.65 -8.74
CA LEU A 186 -3.95 10.17 -7.88
C LEU A 186 -4.34 11.62 -8.25
N GLN A 187 -3.39 12.46 -8.65
CA GLN A 187 -3.67 13.82 -9.14
C GLN A 187 -4.38 13.80 -10.49
N ALA A 188 -3.94 12.96 -11.43
CA ALA A 188 -4.57 12.81 -12.75
C ALA A 188 -6.01 12.26 -12.65
N GLU A 189 -6.26 11.31 -11.75
CA GLU A 189 -7.60 10.82 -11.45
C GLU A 189 -8.48 11.91 -10.84
N ARG A 190 -7.98 12.65 -9.84
CA ARG A 190 -8.70 13.80 -9.27
C ARG A 190 -9.06 14.86 -10.31
N GLN A 191 -8.20 15.11 -11.30
CA GLN A 191 -8.49 16.03 -12.40
C GLN A 191 -9.58 15.49 -13.35
N LYS A 192 -9.60 14.18 -13.64
CA LYS A 192 -10.63 13.55 -14.49
C LYS A 192 -12.04 13.59 -13.88
N TYR A 193 -12.14 13.56 -12.54
CA TYR A 193 -13.42 13.57 -11.83
C TYR A 193 -13.92 14.98 -11.43
N MET A 194 -13.22 16.05 -11.81
CA MET A 194 -13.76 17.42 -11.63
C MET A 194 -14.88 17.69 -12.65
N PRO A 195 -16.14 17.90 -12.23
CA PRO A 195 -17.20 18.30 -13.15
C PRO A 195 -16.85 19.65 -13.77
N LYS A 196 -17.22 19.85 -15.04
CA LYS A 196 -16.97 21.09 -15.80
C LYS A 196 -17.39 22.30 -14.96
N MET A 197 -16.44 23.20 -14.71
CA MET A 197 -16.65 24.36 -13.82
C MET A 197 -17.88 25.16 -14.26
N LEU A 198 -18.73 25.48 -13.29
CA LEU A 198 -19.85 26.40 -13.50
C LEU A 198 -19.29 27.77 -13.94
N ASP A 199 -19.84 28.35 -15.00
CA ASP A 199 -19.44 29.68 -15.44
C ASP A 199 -20.05 30.76 -14.54
N PHE A 200 -19.27 31.16 -13.52
CA PHE A 200 -19.66 32.15 -12.50
C PHE A 200 -19.94 33.56 -13.08
N SER A 201 -19.55 33.82 -14.34
CA SER A 201 -19.74 35.11 -15.02
C SER A 201 -21.21 35.48 -15.20
N LYS A 202 -22.10 34.48 -15.29
CA LYS A 202 -23.54 34.65 -15.54
C LYS A 202 -24.36 34.96 -14.28
N ILE A 203 -23.73 34.98 -13.10
CA ILE A 203 -24.42 35.18 -11.82
C ILE A 203 -24.50 36.67 -11.49
N THR A 204 -25.70 37.23 -11.45
CA THR A 204 -25.97 38.60 -10.99
C THR A 204 -26.46 38.58 -9.54
N PHE A 205 -26.02 39.57 -8.75
CA PHE A 205 -26.47 39.79 -7.38
C PHE A 205 -27.30 41.07 -7.32
N THR A 206 -28.40 41.05 -6.59
CA THR A 206 -29.17 42.26 -6.30
C THR A 206 -28.52 43.06 -5.17
N LYS A 207 -28.72 44.38 -5.16
CA LYS A 207 -28.19 45.27 -4.10
C LYS A 207 -28.60 44.82 -2.69
N ALA A 208 -29.79 44.23 -2.54
CA ALA A 208 -30.27 43.66 -1.27
C ALA A 208 -29.47 42.42 -0.85
N GLN A 209 -29.13 41.53 -1.78
CA GLN A 209 -28.29 40.36 -1.52
C GLN A 209 -26.87 40.78 -1.14
N GLU A 210 -26.26 41.72 -1.85
CA GLU A 210 -24.93 42.27 -1.51
C GLU A 210 -24.93 42.93 -0.12
N ALA A 211 -25.93 43.75 0.18
CA ALA A 211 -26.12 44.36 1.51
C ALA A 211 -26.34 43.32 2.62
N SER A 212 -26.83 42.12 2.29
CA SER A 212 -27.01 41.03 3.25
C SER A 212 -25.70 40.30 3.61
N ILE A 213 -24.65 40.44 2.78
CA ILE A 213 -23.32 39.84 2.94
C ILE A 213 -22.33 40.88 3.49
N LEU A 214 -22.19 42.03 2.82
CA LEU A 214 -21.15 43.03 3.11
C LEU A 214 -21.46 43.87 4.35
N ILE A 215 -20.46 44.11 5.20
CA ILE A 215 -20.54 45.09 6.30
C ILE A 215 -20.32 46.53 5.79
N PRO A 216 -20.77 47.57 6.52
CA PRO A 216 -20.52 48.97 6.14
C PRO A 216 -19.02 49.28 6.00
N LYS A 217 -18.65 50.00 4.92
CA LYS A 217 -17.26 50.41 4.65
C LYS A 217 -16.68 51.38 5.68
N THR A 218 -17.51 51.95 6.56
CA THR A 218 -17.10 52.79 7.69
C THR A 218 -16.36 52.01 8.79
N ILE A 219 -16.48 50.68 8.82
CA ILE A 219 -15.78 49.82 9.79
C ILE A 219 -14.41 49.45 9.24
N VAL A 220 -13.37 50.13 9.74
CA VAL A 220 -11.98 50.00 9.23
C VAL A 220 -11.12 49.04 10.07
N ALA A 221 -11.27 49.05 11.40
CA ALA A 221 -10.49 48.20 12.31
C ALA A 221 -10.75 46.71 12.09
N VAL A 222 -9.73 45.87 12.31
CA VAL A 222 -9.78 44.42 12.04
C VAL A 222 -10.72 43.72 13.01
N GLU A 223 -10.62 44.10 14.27
CA GLU A 223 -11.38 43.60 15.41
C GLU A 223 -12.87 43.92 15.24
N ASP A 224 -13.19 45.15 14.83
CA ASP A 224 -14.57 45.55 14.55
C ASP A 224 -15.16 44.84 13.32
N LYS A 225 -14.34 44.56 12.29
CA LYS A 225 -14.77 43.74 11.14
C LYS A 225 -15.11 42.32 11.58
N VAL A 226 -14.30 41.71 12.45
CA VAL A 226 -14.56 40.38 13.02
C VAL A 226 -15.86 40.36 13.81
N LEU A 227 -16.08 41.34 14.70
CA LEU A 227 -17.33 41.47 15.45
C LEU A 227 -18.53 41.67 14.52
N ALA A 228 -18.43 42.58 13.54
CA ALA A 228 -19.51 42.89 12.61
C ALA A 228 -19.90 41.70 11.73
N TYR A 229 -18.94 40.95 11.16
CA TYR A 229 -19.24 39.72 10.41
C TYR A 229 -19.82 38.63 11.31
N THR A 230 -19.26 38.44 12.51
CA THR A 230 -19.75 37.43 13.46
C THR A 230 -21.21 37.71 13.85
N MET A 231 -21.56 38.96 14.21
CA MET A 231 -22.94 39.37 14.46
C MET A 231 -23.84 39.15 13.24
N LYS A 232 -23.40 39.58 12.06
CA LYS A 232 -24.20 39.55 10.82
C LYS A 232 -24.57 38.14 10.36
N TYR A 233 -23.71 37.17 10.63
CA TYR A 233 -23.93 35.76 10.29
C TYR A 233 -24.50 34.94 11.46
N TRP A 234 -24.48 35.47 12.69
CA TRP A 234 -24.84 34.76 13.93
C TRP A 234 -26.21 34.05 13.89
N HIS A 235 -27.23 34.71 13.34
CA HIS A 235 -28.59 34.19 13.25
C HIS A 235 -28.88 33.43 11.94
N LYS A 236 -27.98 33.53 10.93
CA LYS A 236 -28.17 32.95 9.59
C LYS A 236 -27.43 31.63 9.37
N PHE A 237 -26.75 31.11 10.39
CA PHE A 237 -25.92 29.90 10.32
C PHE A 237 -26.64 28.63 9.84
N ASN A 238 -27.97 28.58 9.95
CA ASN A 238 -28.82 27.46 9.54
C ASN A 238 -29.65 27.75 8.27
N ASP A 239 -29.42 28.88 7.60
CA ASP A 239 -30.09 29.24 6.35
C ASP A 239 -29.25 28.76 5.14
N GLY A 240 -29.70 27.65 4.53
CA GLY A 240 -29.03 27.07 3.36
C GLY A 240 -29.14 27.91 2.08
N ALA A 241 -30.14 28.80 1.97
CA ALA A 241 -30.22 29.72 0.84
C ALA A 241 -29.16 30.83 0.98
N PHE A 242 -28.97 31.34 2.21
CA PHE A 242 -27.93 32.30 2.53
C PHE A 242 -26.52 31.72 2.36
N GLU A 243 -26.29 30.47 2.79
CA GLU A 243 -25.02 29.76 2.61
C GLU A 243 -24.62 29.61 1.13
N ASN A 244 -25.56 29.16 0.29
CA ASN A 244 -25.33 29.04 -1.15
C ASN A 244 -25.08 30.40 -1.81
N MET A 245 -25.81 31.45 -1.39
CA MET A 245 -25.60 32.80 -1.89
C MET A 245 -24.22 33.36 -1.53
N ILE A 246 -23.74 33.16 -0.30
CA ILE A 246 -22.38 33.54 0.09
C ILE A 246 -21.33 32.73 -0.69
N LEU A 247 -21.55 31.43 -0.90
CA LEU A 247 -20.64 30.59 -1.69
C LEU A 247 -20.47 31.13 -3.11
N LEU A 248 -21.58 31.42 -3.80
CA LEU A 248 -21.54 31.98 -5.15
C LEU A 248 -20.89 33.37 -5.18
N TYR A 249 -21.14 34.21 -4.17
CA TYR A 249 -20.52 35.54 -4.06
C TYR A 249 -19.01 35.44 -3.87
N SER A 250 -18.57 34.61 -2.91
CA SER A 250 -17.16 34.30 -2.63
C SER A 250 -16.43 33.78 -3.87
N ARG A 251 -17.06 32.88 -4.64
CA ARG A 251 -16.48 32.34 -5.89
C ARG A 251 -16.41 33.35 -7.02
N LYS A 252 -17.43 34.21 -7.18
CA LYS A 252 -17.46 35.25 -8.23
C LYS A 252 -16.43 36.36 -7.97
N TYR A 253 -16.35 36.86 -6.74
CA TYR A 253 -15.49 38.00 -6.39
C TYR A 253 -14.13 37.60 -5.79
N LYS A 254 -13.86 36.30 -5.62
CA LYS A 254 -12.64 35.73 -5.00
C LYS A 254 -12.39 36.29 -3.59
N THR A 255 -13.43 36.27 -2.75
CA THR A 255 -13.42 36.82 -1.38
C THR A 255 -13.70 35.75 -0.32
N ASP A 256 -13.11 35.87 0.87
CA ASP A 256 -13.20 34.86 1.94
C ASP A 256 -14.50 34.86 2.75
N HIS A 257 -15.55 35.58 2.32
CA HIS A 257 -16.82 35.66 3.06
C HIS A 257 -17.47 34.29 3.32
N TYR A 258 -17.25 33.30 2.44
CA TYR A 258 -17.71 31.92 2.67
C TYR A 258 -16.95 31.24 3.81
N ASN A 259 -15.63 31.41 3.88
CA ASN A 259 -14.80 30.84 4.94
C ASN A 259 -15.16 31.47 6.29
N ILE A 260 -15.40 32.80 6.32
CA ILE A 260 -15.91 33.53 7.48
C ILE A 260 -17.27 32.96 7.95
N PHE A 261 -18.22 32.75 7.02
CA PHE A 261 -19.52 32.16 7.34
C PHE A 261 -19.40 30.73 7.87
N GLN A 262 -18.55 29.90 7.25
CA GLN A 262 -18.31 28.52 7.70
C GLN A 262 -17.70 28.46 9.10
N SER A 263 -16.78 29.36 9.47
CA SER A 263 -16.26 29.45 10.84
C SER A 263 -17.38 29.68 11.87
N VAL A 264 -18.29 30.61 11.60
CA VAL A 264 -19.45 30.85 12.47
C VAL A 264 -20.38 29.63 12.50
N LYS A 265 -20.68 29.03 11.33
CA LYS A 265 -21.57 27.87 11.23
C LYS A 265 -21.03 26.63 11.95
N ILE A 266 -19.77 26.28 11.71
CA ILE A 266 -19.10 25.13 12.35
C ILE A 266 -19.01 25.36 13.87
N GLY A 267 -18.61 26.55 14.31
CA GLY A 267 -18.53 26.88 15.73
C GLY A 267 -19.89 26.80 16.44
N ARG A 268 -20.95 27.30 15.80
CA ARG A 268 -22.33 27.22 16.32
C ARG A 268 -22.87 25.79 16.36
N LEU A 269 -22.62 24.98 15.33
CA LEU A 269 -23.05 23.57 15.27
C LEU A 269 -22.29 22.67 16.25
N ARG A 270 -21.01 22.96 16.52
CA ARG A 270 -20.15 22.19 17.43
C ARG A 270 -20.16 22.69 18.88
N GLY A 271 -20.82 23.82 19.16
CA GLY A 271 -20.87 24.41 20.50
C GLY A 271 -19.52 24.95 21.00
N TRP A 272 -18.70 25.52 20.10
CA TRP A 272 -17.42 26.13 20.45
C TRP A 272 -17.59 27.32 21.41
N ARG A 273 -16.52 27.65 22.14
CA ARG A 273 -16.47 28.85 22.98
C ARG A 273 -16.52 30.10 22.10
N ASP A 274 -17.06 31.20 22.62
CA ASP A 274 -17.16 32.45 21.87
C ASP A 274 -15.80 32.91 21.34
N GLU A 275 -14.74 32.77 22.15
CA GLU A 275 -13.35 33.10 21.79
C GLU A 275 -12.84 32.27 20.60
N GLU A 276 -13.19 30.98 20.53
CA GLU A 276 -12.76 30.07 19.44
C GLU A 276 -13.45 30.42 18.12
N ILE A 277 -14.71 30.85 18.18
CA ILE A 277 -15.46 31.32 17.00
C ILE A 277 -14.86 32.64 16.49
N LEU A 278 -14.61 33.60 17.39
CA LEU A 278 -14.00 34.89 17.03
C LEU A 278 -12.61 34.70 16.42
N GLN A 279 -11.78 33.81 16.99
CA GLN A 279 -10.45 33.50 16.44
C GLN A 279 -10.52 32.85 15.05
N SER A 280 -11.46 31.93 14.85
CA SER A 280 -11.67 31.31 13.53
C SER A 280 -12.24 32.29 12.49
N VAL A 281 -12.98 33.31 12.91
CA VAL A 281 -13.39 34.41 12.02
C VAL A 281 -12.20 35.33 11.72
N LEU A 282 -11.42 35.71 12.73
CA LEU A 282 -10.23 36.56 12.61
C LEU A 282 -9.22 36.00 11.60
N SER A 283 -8.93 34.69 11.65
CA SER A 283 -8.02 34.01 10.72
C SER A 283 -8.50 34.02 9.26
N ASN A 284 -9.79 34.27 9.00
CA ASN A 284 -10.37 34.39 7.65
C ASN A 284 -10.64 35.84 7.24
N VAL A 285 -10.61 36.79 8.18
CA VAL A 285 -10.70 38.24 7.91
C VAL A 285 -9.32 38.83 7.60
N VAL A 286 -8.24 38.26 8.14
CA VAL A 286 -6.87 38.71 7.90
C VAL A 286 -6.13 37.78 6.95
N SER A 287 -5.68 38.32 5.82
CA SER A 287 -4.79 37.64 4.87
C SER A 287 -3.32 37.68 5.34
N GLY A 288 -3.00 37.02 6.46
CA GLY A 288 -1.64 36.96 7.00
C GLY A 288 -1.54 36.62 8.49
N TYR A 289 -0.33 36.69 9.03
CA TYR A 289 -0.09 36.51 10.47
C TYR A 289 -0.54 37.76 11.24
N TYR A 290 -1.56 37.61 12.08
CA TYR A 290 -2.02 38.64 13.01
C TYR A 290 -2.13 38.02 14.41
N TYR A 291 -1.48 38.66 15.37
CA TYR A 291 -1.47 38.28 16.78
C TYR A 291 -1.39 39.54 17.63
N SER A 292 -2.41 39.78 18.47
CA SER A 292 -2.51 40.99 19.28
C SER A 292 -3.25 40.71 20.58
N ILE A 293 -2.52 40.68 21.70
CA ILE A 293 -3.09 40.42 23.03
C ILE A 293 -4.13 41.51 23.40
N SER A 294 -3.92 42.76 22.98
CA SER A 294 -4.89 43.84 23.15
C SER A 294 -6.11 43.69 22.23
N GLY A 295 -5.93 43.15 21.02
CA GLY A 295 -7.02 42.80 20.10
C GLY A 295 -7.91 41.70 20.64
N ASP A 296 -7.33 40.63 21.19
CA ASP A 296 -8.09 39.51 21.77
C ASP A 296 -8.93 39.95 22.98
N LEU A 297 -8.34 40.78 23.87
CA LEU A 297 -9.04 41.38 25.01
C LEU A 297 -10.15 42.35 24.57
N TYR A 298 -9.97 43.07 23.46
CA TYR A 298 -10.99 43.93 22.87
C TYR A 298 -12.16 43.11 22.31
N LEU A 299 -11.86 42.09 21.52
CA LEU A 299 -12.84 41.16 20.95
C LEU A 299 -13.69 40.51 22.04
N GLN A 300 -13.06 39.96 23.09
CA GLN A 300 -13.79 39.30 24.18
C GLN A 300 -14.74 40.25 24.91
N ARG A 301 -14.27 41.44 25.31
CA ARG A 301 -15.07 42.43 26.06
C ARG A 301 -16.24 42.97 25.24
N ASN A 302 -16.01 43.28 23.97
CA ASN A 302 -17.05 43.86 23.11
C ASN A 302 -18.02 42.80 22.60
N TRP A 303 -17.56 41.57 22.32
CA TRP A 303 -18.48 40.47 21.98
C TRP A 303 -19.44 40.15 23.11
N GLN A 304 -18.98 40.10 24.37
CA GLN A 304 -19.87 39.88 25.51
C GLN A 304 -20.96 40.97 25.62
N ARG A 305 -20.61 42.24 25.39
CA ARG A 305 -21.58 43.34 25.34
C ARG A 305 -22.58 43.17 24.19
N LEU A 306 -22.10 42.91 22.98
CA LEU A 306 -22.94 42.79 21.79
C LEU A 306 -23.86 41.55 21.85
N LYS A 307 -23.35 40.42 22.36
CA LYS A 307 -24.12 39.19 22.59
C LYS A 307 -25.24 39.40 23.62
N SER A 308 -25.05 40.26 24.62
CA SER A 308 -26.10 40.58 25.58
C SER A 308 -27.34 41.26 24.94
N THR A 309 -27.14 41.96 23.82
CA THR A 309 -28.21 42.61 23.02
C THR A 309 -28.89 41.64 22.02
N LEU A 310 -28.26 40.49 21.72
CA LEU A 310 -28.74 39.50 20.73
C LEU A 310 -29.57 38.36 21.35
N VAL A 311 -29.64 38.25 22.68
CA VAL A 311 -30.41 37.21 23.39
C VAL A 311 -31.77 37.76 23.83
N PRO A 312 -32.90 37.24 23.32
CA PRO A 312 -34.22 37.64 23.80
C PRO A 312 -34.44 37.21 25.26
N GLU A 313 -35.17 38.03 26.02
CA GLU A 313 -35.22 37.96 27.50
C GLU A 313 -35.64 36.62 28.11
N LYS A 314 -36.28 35.73 27.34
CA LYS A 314 -36.69 34.39 27.79
C LYS A 314 -35.55 33.48 28.25
N GLN A 315 -34.28 33.80 27.96
CA GLN A 315 -33.12 33.03 28.45
C GLN A 315 -32.37 33.66 29.64
N LYS A 316 -32.72 34.87 30.11
CA LYS A 316 -32.05 35.53 31.26
C LYS A 316 -32.27 34.82 32.62
N LYS A 317 -33.16 33.82 32.72
CA LYS A 317 -33.44 33.08 33.96
C LYS A 317 -32.71 31.74 34.13
N LEU A 318 -31.89 31.32 33.16
CA LEU A 318 -31.19 30.02 33.18
C LEU A 318 -29.65 30.13 33.24
N SER A 319 -29.12 31.34 33.40
CA SER A 319 -27.67 31.61 33.45
C SER A 319 -27.30 32.70 34.46
N ALA A 320 -27.90 32.65 35.65
CA ALA A 320 -27.33 33.30 36.83
C ALA A 320 -26.30 32.34 37.47
N PRO A 321 -25.00 32.68 37.53
CA PRO A 321 -24.01 31.81 38.15
C PRO A 321 -24.14 31.83 39.68
N GLU A 322 -24.17 30.65 40.30
CA GLU A 322 -24.07 30.51 41.76
C GLU A 322 -22.76 31.13 42.25
N GLN A 323 -22.86 32.02 43.23
CA GLN A 323 -21.72 32.62 43.90
C GLN A 323 -20.98 31.55 44.71
N ARG A 324 -19.89 31.02 44.16
CA ARG A 324 -18.92 30.25 44.95
C ARG A 324 -18.22 31.19 45.93
N GLN A 325 -18.60 31.08 47.19
CA GLN A 325 -17.96 31.78 48.30
C GLN A 325 -16.45 31.48 48.33
N ALA A 326 -15.65 32.52 48.51
CA ALA A 326 -14.20 32.40 48.61
C ALA A 326 -13.78 31.86 49.99
N LEU A 327 -12.86 30.90 50.01
CA LEU A 327 -12.08 30.56 51.19
C LEU A 327 -10.70 31.23 51.07
N PRO A 328 -10.20 31.93 52.12
CA PRO A 328 -9.01 32.76 52.03
C PRO A 328 -7.70 31.96 52.11
N THR A 329 -6.63 32.56 51.57
CA THR A 329 -5.25 32.05 51.56
C THR A 329 -4.54 32.21 52.93
N PRO A 330 -3.46 31.44 53.19
CA PRO A 330 -3.00 31.15 54.56
C PRO A 330 -2.03 32.19 55.14
N LYS A 331 -1.99 32.24 56.48
CA LYS A 331 -0.86 32.77 57.28
C LYS A 331 -0.50 31.79 58.40
N GLU A 332 0.75 31.92 58.86
CA GLU A 332 1.55 30.90 59.56
C GLU A 332 1.38 30.87 61.11
N PRO A 333 2.09 30.00 61.88
CA PRO A 333 1.44 29.16 62.89
C PRO A 333 1.75 29.54 64.36
N LYS A 334 1.06 28.90 65.32
CA LYS A 334 1.57 28.72 66.70
C LYS A 334 0.90 27.58 67.51
N ILE A 335 1.65 26.47 67.63
CA ILE A 335 2.02 25.75 68.87
C ILE A 335 0.93 25.30 69.88
N SER A 336 0.90 23.97 70.13
CA SER A 336 0.49 23.27 71.39
C SER A 336 -1.03 23.18 71.74
N GLN A 337 -1.54 22.16 72.48
CA GLN A 337 -0.93 21.02 73.17
C GLN A 337 -1.92 19.84 73.44
N ALA A 338 -1.39 18.61 73.48
CA ALA A 338 -1.76 17.48 74.37
C ALA A 338 -3.17 16.79 74.43
N LYS A 339 -3.13 15.48 74.09
CA LYS A 339 -3.60 14.31 74.90
C LYS A 339 -5.10 14.10 75.22
N LYS A 340 -5.73 13.07 74.60
CA LYS A 340 -6.02 11.71 75.19
C LYS A 340 -6.87 10.80 74.27
N LYS A 341 -6.57 9.49 74.28
CA LYS A 341 -7.44 8.33 73.89
C LYS A 341 -8.24 7.86 75.15
N PRO A 342 -9.06 6.76 75.20
CA PRO A 342 -9.35 5.68 74.24
C PRO A 342 -10.83 5.13 74.20
N VAL A 343 -11.03 3.98 73.52
CA VAL A 343 -12.17 2.98 73.60
C VAL A 343 -13.60 3.47 73.24
N ALA A 344 -14.61 2.67 72.82
CA ALA A 344 -14.86 1.24 72.51
C ALA A 344 -16.13 1.15 71.57
N ARG A 345 -16.73 0.04 71.12
CA ARG A 345 -16.38 -1.38 70.78
C ARG A 345 -17.63 -2.04 70.11
N LYS A 346 -17.46 -2.80 69.00
CA LYS A 346 -18.36 -3.92 68.53
C LYS A 346 -19.82 -3.56 68.10
N ASN A 347 -20.62 -4.39 67.40
CA ASN A 347 -20.42 -5.50 66.43
C ASN A 347 -21.76 -5.79 65.67
N THR A 348 -21.74 -6.81 64.80
CA THR A 348 -22.85 -7.70 64.35
C THR A 348 -23.79 -7.29 63.20
N ALA A 349 -23.55 -7.92 62.03
CA ALA A 349 -24.58 -8.60 61.21
C ALA A 349 -24.86 -10.01 61.83
N PRO A 350 -25.78 -10.93 61.36
CA PRO A 350 -26.12 -11.19 59.94
C PRO A 350 -27.50 -11.87 59.57
N LYS A 351 -27.64 -12.24 58.27
CA LYS A 351 -28.50 -13.32 57.66
C LYS A 351 -30.05 -13.15 57.64
N ARG A 352 -30.85 -13.88 56.83
CA ARG A 352 -30.79 -14.45 55.43
C ARG A 352 -32.12 -15.23 55.16
N GLN A 353 -32.48 -15.46 53.89
CA GLN A 353 -33.51 -16.42 53.35
C GLN A 353 -34.97 -15.90 53.33
N LYS A 354 -35.89 -16.32 52.44
CA LYS A 354 -36.03 -17.57 51.63
C LYS A 354 -36.36 -17.34 50.13
N ALA A 355 -36.50 -18.44 49.38
CA ALA A 355 -36.84 -18.53 47.95
C ALA A 355 -38.00 -19.54 47.69
N LEU A 356 -38.21 -19.95 46.42
CA LEU A 356 -39.26 -20.81 45.79
C LEU A 356 -40.39 -19.99 45.10
N THR A 357 -40.99 -20.37 43.94
CA THR A 357 -40.97 -21.66 43.17
C THR A 357 -41.09 -21.48 41.63
N LYS A 358 -41.02 -22.58 40.85
CA LYS A 358 -41.05 -22.69 39.37
C LYS A 358 -42.47 -22.92 38.78
N GLN A 359 -42.67 -22.66 37.47
CA GLN A 359 -43.07 -23.59 36.36
C GLN A 359 -43.57 -22.82 35.09
N LYS A 360 -43.04 -23.06 33.86
CA LYS A 360 -43.58 -23.84 32.69
C LYS A 360 -44.82 -23.21 31.99
N GLU A 361 -45.09 -23.29 30.67
CA GLU A 361 -44.52 -24.00 29.50
C GLU A 361 -44.92 -23.34 28.12
N LYS A 362 -44.13 -23.58 27.05
CA LYS A 362 -44.42 -23.94 25.60
C LYS A 362 -45.81 -23.63 24.95
N LYS A 363 -46.03 -23.48 23.60
CA LYS A 363 -45.26 -23.71 22.33
C LYS A 363 -45.97 -23.13 21.06
N GLN A 364 -45.19 -22.74 20.03
CA GLN A 364 -45.30 -22.91 18.53
C GLN A 364 -46.60 -22.71 17.66
N GLU A 365 -46.37 -22.08 16.47
CA GLU A 365 -46.95 -22.29 15.10
C GLU A 365 -48.47 -22.04 14.82
N GLY A 366 -48.96 -21.59 13.65
CA GLY A 366 -48.37 -21.10 12.38
C GLY A 366 -49.43 -20.94 11.23
N ARG A 367 -49.05 -20.33 10.08
CA ARG A 367 -49.77 -20.19 8.75
C ARG A 367 -50.65 -18.94 8.42
N LEU A 368 -50.71 -18.70 7.09
CA LEU A 368 -51.27 -17.64 6.21
C LEU A 368 -52.45 -18.21 5.36
N PRO A 369 -53.09 -17.56 4.32
CA PRO A 369 -53.04 -16.17 3.78
C PRO A 369 -54.40 -15.51 3.33
N THR A 370 -54.31 -14.30 2.73
CA THR A 370 -55.03 -13.78 1.50
C THR A 370 -56.17 -12.73 1.58
N GLN A 371 -56.17 -11.88 0.54
CA GLN A 371 -57.17 -10.91 0.01
C GLN A 371 -57.13 -9.48 0.61
N GLU A 372 -56.75 -8.39 -0.07
CA GLU A 372 -56.92 -7.84 -1.45
C GLU A 372 -57.87 -6.63 -1.47
N ALA A 373 -57.32 -5.43 -1.66
CA ALA A 373 -58.02 -4.26 -2.20
C ALA A 373 -56.98 -3.29 -2.80
N GLN A 374 -57.09 -3.00 -4.09
CA GLN A 374 -56.16 -2.14 -4.83
C GLN A 374 -56.59 -0.66 -4.78
N LYS A 375 -55.64 0.29 -4.72
CA LYS A 375 -55.83 1.63 -5.31
C LYS A 375 -54.52 2.41 -5.53
N LEU A 376 -54.19 2.57 -6.82
CA LEU A 376 -53.50 3.69 -7.50
C LEU A 376 -52.08 4.10 -7.06
N GLN A 377 -51.30 4.52 -8.07
CA GLN A 377 -49.83 4.54 -8.05
C GLN A 377 -49.27 5.95 -7.83
N THR A 378 -48.21 6.04 -7.02
CA THR A 378 -47.17 7.07 -7.11
C THR A 378 -45.79 6.37 -7.10
N PRO A 379 -44.77 6.90 -7.80
CA PRO A 379 -43.50 6.21 -7.96
C PRO A 379 -42.69 6.26 -6.66
N VAL A 380 -42.82 5.22 -5.83
CA VAL A 380 -41.97 5.02 -4.66
C VAL A 380 -40.61 4.48 -5.13
N PHE A 381 -39.57 5.25 -4.83
CA PHE A 381 -38.17 4.83 -4.97
C PHE A 381 -37.96 3.54 -4.17
N VAL A 382 -37.77 2.41 -4.86
CA VAL A 382 -37.57 1.11 -4.22
C VAL A 382 -36.24 1.13 -3.48
N GLY A 383 -36.31 1.35 -2.17
CA GLY A 383 -35.19 1.08 -1.29
C GLY A 383 -34.89 -0.41 -1.33
N SER A 384 -33.84 -0.80 -2.05
CA SER A 384 -33.28 -2.14 -1.98
C SER A 384 -33.06 -2.52 -0.51
N PRO A 385 -33.46 -3.72 -0.08
CA PRO A 385 -33.41 -4.09 1.33
C PRO A 385 -31.98 -3.98 1.84
N LEU A 386 -31.80 -3.27 2.96
CA LEU A 386 -30.53 -3.22 3.66
C LEU A 386 -30.24 -4.63 4.21
N VAL A 387 -29.49 -5.42 3.43
CA VAL A 387 -28.97 -6.71 3.88
C VAL A 387 -28.11 -6.44 5.11
N LYS A 388 -28.61 -6.82 6.28
CA LYS A 388 -27.90 -6.71 7.57
C LYS A 388 -26.84 -7.80 7.70
N ASP A 389 -26.00 -7.93 6.69
CA ASP A 389 -24.75 -8.66 6.84
C ASP A 389 -23.83 -7.79 7.70
N LYS A 390 -23.49 -8.31 8.88
CA LYS A 390 -22.58 -7.67 9.83
C LYS A 390 -21.13 -7.84 9.35
N THR A 391 -20.82 -7.35 8.15
CA THR A 391 -19.44 -7.18 7.69
C THR A 391 -18.84 -5.95 8.36
N GLY A 392 -18.49 -6.11 9.64
CA GLY A 392 -17.65 -5.13 10.33
C GLY A 392 -16.33 -4.92 9.59
N SER A 393 -15.57 -3.92 10.06
CA SER A 393 -14.24 -3.65 9.54
C SER A 393 -13.38 -4.91 9.56
N ILE A 394 -12.45 -5.06 8.61
CA ILE A 394 -11.54 -6.22 8.60
C ILE A 394 -10.72 -6.25 9.90
N ALA A 395 -10.35 -5.08 10.43
CA ALA A 395 -9.77 -4.93 11.77
C ALA A 395 -10.68 -5.51 12.88
N ASP A 396 -11.99 -5.28 12.83
CA ASP A 396 -12.95 -5.83 13.81
C ASP A 396 -13.14 -7.34 13.65
N LEU A 397 -13.12 -7.85 12.42
CA LEU A 397 -13.18 -9.29 12.14
C LEU A 397 -11.92 -10.02 12.62
N VAL A 398 -10.75 -9.38 12.48
CA VAL A 398 -9.48 -9.84 13.06
C VAL A 398 -9.52 -9.80 14.60
N ARG A 399 -10.01 -8.71 15.21
CA ARG A 399 -10.20 -8.58 16.67
C ARG A 399 -11.14 -9.66 17.21
N GLN A 400 -12.29 -9.87 16.57
CA GLN A 400 -13.27 -10.91 16.95
C GLN A 400 -12.68 -12.32 16.85
N THR A 401 -11.85 -12.58 15.85
CA THR A 401 -11.23 -13.90 15.63
C THR A 401 -10.04 -14.16 16.57
N THR A 402 -9.38 -13.11 17.08
CA THR A 402 -8.16 -13.21 17.92
C THR A 402 -8.36 -12.86 19.40
N GLY A 403 -9.47 -12.20 19.77
CA GLY A 403 -9.82 -11.87 21.15
C GLY A 403 -9.03 -10.71 21.79
N LYS A 404 -8.23 -9.95 21.03
CA LYS A 404 -7.35 -8.89 21.55
C LYS A 404 -7.79 -7.49 21.10
N THR A 405 -7.83 -6.54 22.04
CA THR A 405 -8.05 -5.11 21.78
C THR A 405 -6.74 -4.43 21.35
N TYR A 406 -6.82 -3.56 20.34
CA TYR A 406 -5.69 -3.10 19.49
C TYR A 406 -4.71 -2.11 20.18
N GLU A 407 -3.47 -1.88 19.71
CA GLU A 407 -3.15 -1.29 18.39
C GLU A 407 -2.11 -2.02 17.47
N ILE A 408 -1.36 -3.01 17.96
CA ILE A 408 -0.03 -3.37 17.38
C ILE A 408 -0.06 -4.46 16.26
N TYR A 409 -1.22 -4.92 15.78
CA TYR A 409 -1.30 -6.13 14.92
C TYR A 409 -1.43 -5.92 13.40
N LYS A 410 -1.55 -4.68 12.88
CA LYS A 410 -1.75 -4.45 11.42
C LYS A 410 -0.57 -5.00 10.59
N GLU A 411 0.65 -4.70 11.01
CA GLU A 411 1.87 -5.19 10.37
C GLU A 411 2.02 -6.73 10.46
N LEU A 412 1.71 -7.30 11.63
CA LEU A 412 1.80 -8.75 11.84
C LEU A 412 0.73 -9.54 11.06
N PHE A 413 -0.42 -8.92 10.81
CA PHE A 413 -1.45 -9.47 9.92
C PHE A 413 -0.93 -9.57 8.48
N PHE A 414 -0.51 -8.44 7.91
CA PHE A 414 -0.08 -8.39 6.50
C PHE A 414 1.20 -9.18 6.21
N LYS A 415 2.09 -9.34 7.19
CA LYS A 415 3.31 -10.17 7.07
C LYS A 415 3.04 -11.60 6.57
N ASP A 416 1.99 -12.25 7.08
CA ASP A 416 1.77 -13.69 6.88
C ASP A 416 0.38 -14.05 6.28
N ILE A 417 -0.51 -13.08 6.07
CA ILE A 417 -1.87 -13.33 5.53
C ILE A 417 -1.84 -13.99 4.15
N ARG A 418 -0.84 -13.67 3.30
CA ARG A 418 -0.64 -14.23 1.96
C ARG A 418 -0.60 -15.76 1.94
N VAL A 419 0.02 -16.39 2.94
CA VAL A 419 0.11 -17.86 3.05
C VAL A 419 -1.28 -18.49 3.29
N SER A 420 -2.19 -17.74 3.92
CA SER A 420 -3.57 -18.15 4.20
C SER A 420 -4.48 -17.90 2.99
N ILE A 421 -4.28 -16.79 2.28
CA ILE A 421 -4.92 -16.50 0.99
C ILE A 421 -4.61 -17.64 -0.01
N ARG A 422 -3.34 -17.97 -0.23
CA ARG A 422 -2.91 -19.07 -1.14
C ARG A 422 -3.58 -20.41 -0.82
N LYS A 423 -3.65 -20.79 0.46
CA LYS A 423 -4.24 -22.06 0.90
C LYS A 423 -5.75 -22.14 0.63
N ILE A 424 -6.45 -21.00 0.66
CA ILE A 424 -7.88 -20.95 0.35
C ILE A 424 -8.11 -20.88 -1.15
N LEU A 425 -7.29 -20.13 -1.91
CA LEU A 425 -7.29 -20.18 -3.38
C LEU A 425 -7.10 -21.62 -3.91
N ASN A 426 -6.18 -22.40 -3.32
CA ASN A 426 -6.00 -23.83 -3.63
C ASN A 426 -7.24 -24.71 -3.39
N ARG A 427 -8.21 -24.24 -2.60
CA ARG A 427 -9.46 -24.95 -2.25
C ARG A 427 -10.69 -24.37 -2.94
N SER A 428 -10.59 -23.15 -3.49
CA SER A 428 -11.68 -22.41 -4.11
C SER A 428 -11.57 -22.34 -5.64
N ALA A 429 -10.70 -23.15 -6.24
CA ALA A 429 -10.55 -23.26 -7.69
C ALA A 429 -11.80 -23.90 -8.31
N ILE A 430 -12.43 -23.19 -9.26
CA ILE A 430 -13.65 -23.65 -9.95
C ILE A 430 -13.29 -24.48 -11.21
N GLN A 431 -12.08 -24.28 -11.75
CA GLN A 431 -11.61 -24.87 -13.01
C GLN A 431 -10.21 -25.50 -12.83
N LYS A 432 -9.77 -26.33 -13.79
CA LYS A 432 -8.40 -26.86 -13.82
C LYS A 432 -7.41 -25.74 -14.14
N ILE A 433 -6.74 -25.22 -13.10
CA ILE A 433 -5.69 -24.22 -13.22
C ILE A 433 -4.50 -24.78 -14.01
N SER A 434 -3.88 -23.95 -14.84
CA SER A 434 -2.64 -24.29 -15.55
C SER A 434 -1.50 -24.52 -14.55
N LEU A 435 -0.77 -25.62 -14.67
CA LEU A 435 0.38 -25.95 -13.78
C LEU A 435 1.52 -24.92 -13.83
N PHE A 436 1.52 -24.01 -14.82
CA PHE A 436 2.50 -22.95 -15.02
C PHE A 436 1.86 -21.55 -15.11
N GLY A 437 0.59 -21.40 -14.72
CA GLY A 437 -0.17 -20.16 -14.85
C GLY A 437 0.07 -19.16 -13.71
N THR A 438 -0.25 -17.89 -13.96
CA THR A 438 -0.09 -16.78 -12.99
C THR A 438 -1.40 -16.38 -12.31
N GLU A 439 -2.52 -17.03 -12.63
CA GLU A 439 -3.88 -16.67 -12.23
C GLU A 439 -4.03 -16.67 -10.70
N GLN A 440 -3.39 -17.64 -10.02
CA GLN A 440 -3.38 -17.70 -8.56
C GLN A 440 -2.65 -16.50 -7.92
N ASN A 441 -1.54 -16.05 -8.51
CA ASN A 441 -0.78 -14.90 -8.00
C ASN A 441 -1.55 -13.59 -8.23
N ILE A 442 -2.27 -13.49 -9.36
CA ILE A 442 -3.15 -12.36 -9.67
C ILE A 442 -4.31 -12.32 -8.66
N ALA A 443 -5.02 -13.45 -8.46
CA ALA A 443 -6.08 -13.56 -7.47
C ALA A 443 -5.62 -13.27 -6.03
N GLU A 444 -4.42 -13.74 -5.64
CA GLU A 444 -3.82 -13.43 -4.34
C GLU A 444 -3.61 -11.93 -4.16
N ASN A 445 -3.09 -11.25 -5.19
CA ASN A 445 -2.83 -9.82 -5.14
C ASN A 445 -4.11 -8.98 -5.04
N HIS A 446 -5.19 -9.35 -5.74
CA HIS A 446 -6.48 -8.67 -5.60
C HIS A 446 -7.08 -8.83 -4.20
N ILE A 447 -7.04 -10.04 -3.62
CA ILE A 447 -7.51 -10.28 -2.24
C ILE A 447 -6.64 -9.50 -1.24
N TYR A 448 -5.32 -9.52 -1.39
CA TYR A 448 -4.40 -8.79 -0.52
C TYR A 448 -4.65 -7.28 -0.59
N HIS A 449 -4.80 -6.72 -1.80
CA HIS A 449 -5.06 -5.30 -2.00
C HIS A 449 -6.38 -4.86 -1.37
N PHE A 450 -7.47 -5.62 -1.57
CA PHE A 450 -8.74 -5.34 -0.92
C PHE A 450 -8.61 -5.35 0.61
N LEU A 451 -7.92 -6.36 1.17
CA LEU A 451 -7.69 -6.46 2.62
C LEU A 451 -6.89 -5.26 3.17
N GLU A 452 -5.93 -4.75 2.41
CA GLU A 452 -5.08 -3.61 2.78
C GLU A 452 -5.82 -2.27 2.72
N VAL A 453 -6.50 -1.99 1.60
CA VAL A 453 -7.24 -0.73 1.40
C VAL A 453 -8.47 -0.63 2.30
N GLN A 454 -9.20 -1.73 2.47
CA GLN A 454 -10.43 -1.76 3.27
C GLN A 454 -10.20 -2.16 4.73
N TYR A 455 -8.94 -2.27 5.18
CA TYR A 455 -8.58 -2.84 6.49
C TYR A 455 -9.36 -2.24 7.66
N ASP A 456 -9.50 -0.91 7.63
CA ASP A 456 -10.12 -0.11 8.69
C ASP A 456 -11.56 0.34 8.34
N ASN A 457 -12.12 -0.04 7.17
CA ASN A 457 -13.42 0.43 6.70
C ASN A 457 -14.60 -0.40 7.28
N PRO A 458 -15.49 0.19 8.11
CA PRO A 458 -16.64 -0.51 8.69
C PRO A 458 -17.76 -0.85 7.70
N TYR A 459 -17.72 -0.32 6.48
CA TYR A 459 -18.74 -0.51 5.43
C TYR A 459 -18.19 -1.31 4.23
N GLN A 460 -17.09 -2.04 4.41
CA GLN A 460 -16.54 -2.89 3.36
C GLN A 460 -17.53 -3.98 2.94
N ASN A 461 -17.60 -4.25 1.63
CA ASN A 461 -18.38 -5.34 1.08
C ASN A 461 -17.54 -6.07 0.02
N TRP A 462 -16.98 -7.21 0.42
CA TRP A 462 -16.19 -8.07 -0.47
C TRP A 462 -16.95 -8.51 -1.73
N GLN A 463 -18.19 -8.98 -1.59
CA GLN A 463 -18.95 -9.56 -2.72
C GLN A 463 -19.39 -8.51 -3.74
N ALA A 464 -19.54 -7.25 -3.33
CA ALA A 464 -19.82 -6.12 -4.23
C ALA A 464 -18.55 -5.49 -4.85
N SER A 465 -17.36 -5.90 -4.41
CA SER A 465 -16.09 -5.30 -4.84
C SER A 465 -15.71 -5.60 -6.29
N THR A 466 -14.86 -4.74 -6.85
CA THR A 466 -14.20 -4.96 -8.14
C THR A 466 -13.21 -6.13 -8.07
N GLU A 467 -12.49 -6.24 -6.96
CA GLU A 467 -11.46 -7.23 -6.69
C GLU A 467 -12.04 -8.65 -6.61
N TYR A 468 -13.25 -8.82 -6.08
CA TYR A 468 -13.97 -10.10 -6.12
C TYR A 468 -14.33 -10.53 -7.54
N LYS A 469 -14.70 -9.58 -8.42
CA LYS A 469 -14.98 -9.88 -9.83
C LYS A 469 -13.72 -10.31 -10.58
N GLU A 470 -12.59 -9.66 -10.33
CA GLU A 470 -11.29 -10.07 -10.86
C GLU A 470 -10.89 -11.48 -10.37
N VAL A 471 -11.03 -11.76 -9.07
CA VAL A 471 -10.74 -13.09 -8.49
C VAL A 471 -11.63 -14.19 -9.08
N LEU A 472 -12.92 -13.90 -9.33
CA LEU A 472 -13.83 -14.80 -10.04
C LEU A 472 -13.41 -15.00 -11.50
N ALA A 473 -12.97 -13.95 -12.20
CA ALA A 473 -12.48 -14.02 -13.57
C ALA A 473 -11.19 -14.86 -13.69
N GLN A 474 -10.34 -14.86 -12.66
CA GLN A 474 -9.18 -15.77 -12.53
C GLN A 474 -9.58 -17.21 -12.14
N GLY A 475 -10.88 -17.53 -12.03
CA GLY A 475 -11.38 -18.88 -11.79
C GLY A 475 -11.48 -19.32 -10.32
N PHE A 476 -11.46 -18.38 -9.36
CA PHE A 476 -11.53 -18.67 -7.92
C PHE A 476 -12.79 -18.11 -7.27
N LYS A 477 -13.53 -18.92 -6.50
CA LYS A 477 -14.73 -18.49 -5.76
C LYS A 477 -14.47 -18.35 -4.27
N VAL A 478 -14.13 -17.14 -3.82
CA VAL A 478 -13.93 -16.84 -2.39
C VAL A 478 -15.16 -16.13 -1.83
N ASP A 479 -16.13 -16.88 -1.30
CA ASP A 479 -17.42 -16.31 -0.86
C ASP A 479 -17.31 -15.39 0.38
N SER A 480 -16.28 -15.58 1.23
CA SER A 480 -16.07 -14.78 2.44
C SER A 480 -14.60 -14.70 2.86
N LEU A 481 -14.13 -13.48 3.14
CA LEU A 481 -12.80 -13.19 3.68
C LEU A 481 -12.60 -13.73 5.11
N GLU A 482 -13.69 -13.99 5.84
CA GLU A 482 -13.64 -14.54 7.20
C GLU A 482 -12.91 -15.90 7.24
N GLN A 483 -13.03 -16.71 6.19
CA GLN A 483 -12.33 -17.99 6.10
C GLN A 483 -10.80 -17.80 6.06
N ILE A 484 -10.33 -16.74 5.39
CA ILE A 484 -8.91 -16.40 5.26
C ILE A 484 -8.36 -15.91 6.61
N ILE A 485 -9.10 -15.04 7.28
CA ILE A 485 -8.73 -14.51 8.60
C ILE A 485 -8.73 -15.63 9.65
N LYS A 486 -9.68 -16.57 9.58
CA LYS A 486 -9.72 -17.78 10.45
C LYS A 486 -8.56 -18.74 10.20
N ASP A 487 -8.14 -18.98 8.94
CA ASP A 487 -6.97 -19.83 8.68
C ASP A 487 -5.67 -19.16 9.16
N TRP A 488 -5.52 -17.86 8.96
CA TRP A 488 -4.39 -17.07 9.48
C TRP A 488 -4.31 -17.12 11.00
N ALA A 489 -5.42 -16.83 11.70
CA ALA A 489 -5.46 -16.86 13.16
C ALA A 489 -5.14 -18.25 13.73
N ARG A 490 -5.61 -19.34 13.09
CA ARG A 490 -5.30 -20.72 13.48
C ARG A 490 -3.83 -21.08 13.34
N ARG A 491 -3.13 -20.54 12.32
CA ARG A 491 -1.68 -20.74 12.14
C ARG A 491 -0.87 -19.97 13.19
N LYS A 492 -1.35 -18.80 13.58
CA LYS A 492 -0.75 -17.91 14.58
C LYS A 492 -1.20 -18.26 16.01
N LYS A 493 -1.28 -19.56 16.35
CA LYS A 493 -1.56 -20.04 17.71
C LYS A 493 -0.66 -19.31 18.72
N TYR A 494 -1.27 -18.39 19.45
CA TYR A 494 -0.84 -17.91 20.76
C TYR A 494 -1.63 -18.68 21.81
#